data_AF-A0A257LFW0-F1
#
_entry.id   AF-A0A257LFW0-F1
#
_cell.length_a   1.000
_cell.length_b   1.000
_cell.length_c   1.000
_cell.angle_alpha   90.00
_cell.angle_beta   90.00
_cell.angle_gamma   90.00
#
_symmetry.space_group_name_H-M   'P 1'
#
loop_
_entity.id
_entity.type
_entity.pdbx_description
1 polymer ?
#
loop_
_entity_poly.entity_id
_entity_poly.type
_entity_poly.pdbx_seq_one_letter_code
_entity_poly.pdbx_strand_id
1 'polypeptide(L)'
;MRPTPAVEEPVRAVRTMTLQAAGTTVQHEYAAEVRARIESRLGFRVPGKLLQRPVNLGDTVRAGQLLAQIDATDLKLSQDAASSALASAQAALALSETEYKRYKELCDQGFISAL
;
A
#
# COMPACT_ATOMS: atom_id res chain seq x y z
N MET A 1 56.05 84.86 -45.67
CA MET A 1 56.18 83.74 -44.71
C MET A 1 54.83 83.02 -44.61
N ARG A 2 54.60 82.02 -45.48
CA ARG A 2 53.68 80.89 -45.22
C ARG A 2 54.51 79.82 -44.48
N PRO A 3 53.97 78.77 -43.84
CA PRO A 3 52.58 78.38 -43.57
C PRO A 3 52.44 78.07 -42.04
N THR A 4 51.39 77.47 -41.47
CA THR A 4 51.05 76.03 -41.60
C THR A 4 49.70 75.77 -40.91
N PRO A 5 48.84 74.91 -41.48
CA PRO A 5 47.48 74.67 -41.03
C PRO A 5 47.44 73.78 -39.80
N ALA A 6 46.38 73.92 -39.00
CA ALA A 6 46.04 72.96 -37.96
C ALA A 6 45.86 71.57 -38.60
N VAL A 7 46.66 70.62 -38.15
CA VAL A 7 46.58 69.21 -38.55
C VAL A 7 45.41 68.60 -37.81
N GLU A 8 44.32 68.31 -38.52
CA GLU A 8 43.28 67.40 -38.01
C GLU A 8 43.88 65.99 -37.91
N GLU A 9 43.95 65.48 -36.68
CA GLU A 9 44.46 64.15 -36.40
C GLU A 9 43.54 63.08 -37.02
N PRO A 10 44.09 62.05 -37.68
CA PRO A 10 43.28 61.04 -38.35
C PRO A 10 42.52 60.21 -37.32
N VAL A 11 41.19 60.17 -37.47
CA VAL A 11 40.28 59.44 -36.59
C VAL A 11 40.63 57.95 -36.60
N ARG A 12 41.07 57.44 -35.45
CA ARG A 12 41.44 56.03 -35.27
C ARG A 12 40.19 55.17 -35.29
N ALA A 13 40.03 54.34 -36.31
CA ALA A 13 38.89 53.43 -36.42
C ALA A 13 38.99 52.32 -35.36
N VAL A 14 37.99 52.26 -34.47
CA VAL A 14 37.83 51.18 -33.49
C VAL A 14 36.87 50.14 -34.04
N ARG A 15 37.23 48.87 -33.88
CA ARG A 15 36.39 47.75 -34.32
C ARG A 15 35.29 47.52 -33.29
N THR A 16 34.06 47.84 -33.64
CA THR A 16 32.89 47.60 -32.79
C THR A 16 32.12 46.36 -33.24
N MET A 17 31.44 45.72 -32.29
CA MET A 17 30.50 44.64 -32.55
C MET A 17 29.21 44.94 -31.79
N THR A 18 28.10 45.00 -32.51
CA THR A 18 26.78 45.24 -31.92
C THR A 18 26.23 43.92 -31.38
N LEU A 19 26.08 43.81 -30.06
CA LEU A 19 25.48 42.63 -29.44
C LEU A 19 23.96 42.67 -29.63
N GLN A 20 23.42 41.70 -30.37
CA GLN A 20 21.99 41.41 -30.33
C GLN A 20 21.73 40.34 -29.26
N ALA A 21 20.65 40.52 -28.50
CA ALA A 21 20.19 39.51 -27.56
C ALA A 21 19.71 38.28 -28.34
N ALA A 22 20.60 37.32 -28.55
CA ALA A 22 20.21 35.97 -28.89
C ALA A 22 19.59 35.36 -27.63
N GLY A 23 18.33 34.95 -27.70
CA GLY A 23 17.70 34.21 -26.62
C GLY A 23 18.45 32.89 -26.42
N THR A 24 19.40 32.87 -25.50
CA THR A 24 20.10 31.65 -25.12
C THR A 24 19.13 30.82 -24.30
N THR A 25 18.58 29.77 -24.91
CA THR A 25 17.82 28.76 -24.16
C THR A 25 18.81 28.00 -23.30
N VAL A 26 18.87 28.33 -22.02
CA VAL A 26 19.67 27.58 -21.04
C VAL A 26 18.91 26.29 -20.74
N GLN A 27 19.39 25.17 -21.28
CA GLN A 27 18.93 23.85 -20.89
C GLN A 27 19.71 23.39 -19.66
N HIS A 28 19.00 23.11 -18.57
CA HIS A 28 19.58 22.51 -17.38
C HIS A 28 19.28 21.02 -17.38
N GLU A 29 20.33 20.21 -17.36
CA GLU A 29 20.22 18.76 -17.15
C GLU A 29 20.49 18.44 -15.68
N TYR A 30 19.61 17.62 -15.11
CA TYR A 30 19.73 17.16 -13.74
C TYR A 30 19.68 15.63 -13.73
N ALA A 31 20.51 15.02 -12.88
CA ALA A 31 20.38 13.60 -12.58
C ALA A 31 19.08 13.39 -11.78
N ALA A 32 18.19 12.56 -12.31
CA ALA A 32 16.93 12.20 -11.66
C ALA A 32 16.67 10.70 -11.83
N GLU A 33 15.97 10.12 -10.86
CA GLU A 33 15.53 8.73 -10.88
C GLU A 33 14.01 8.69 -11.02
N VAL A 34 13.51 7.96 -12.01
CA VAL A 34 12.07 7.75 -12.19
C VAL A 34 11.65 6.55 -11.35
N ARG A 35 10.74 6.77 -10.40
CA ARG A 35 10.15 5.72 -9.57
C ARG A 35 8.66 5.58 -9.82
N ALA A 36 8.14 4.38 -9.62
CA ALA A 36 6.70 4.14 -9.70
C ALA A 36 5.97 5.02 -8.66
N ARG A 37 4.90 5.69 -9.08
CA ARG A 37 4.09 6.52 -8.19
C ARG A 37 3.48 5.71 -7.03
N ILE A 38 3.20 4.44 -7.27
CA ILE A 38 2.60 3.50 -6.31
C ILE A 38 3.35 2.18 -6.43
N GLU A 39 4.04 1.79 -5.37
CA GLU A 39 4.69 0.48 -5.23
C GLU A 39 3.92 -0.33 -4.18
N SER A 40 3.41 -1.50 -4.56
CA SER A 40 2.72 -2.40 -3.64
C SER A 40 3.61 -3.61 -3.35
N ARG A 41 4.15 -3.67 -2.13
CA ARG A 41 4.89 -4.85 -1.65
C ARG A 41 3.90 -5.93 -1.26
N LEU A 42 3.63 -6.81 -2.20
CA LEU A 42 2.77 -7.97 -1.99
C LEU A 42 3.53 -9.02 -1.19
N GLY A 43 3.02 -9.32 0.00
CA GLY A 43 3.53 -10.35 0.89
C GLY A 43 2.40 -11.20 1.44
N PHE A 44 2.75 -12.36 1.96
CA PHE A 44 1.78 -13.25 2.57
C PHE A 44 1.53 -12.85 4.02
N ARG A 45 0.25 -12.74 4.41
CA ARG A 45 -0.13 -12.44 5.81
C ARG A 45 0.04 -13.64 6.74
N VAL A 46 0.04 -14.84 6.18
CA VAL A 46 0.08 -16.11 6.90
C VAL A 46 1.30 -16.89 6.44
N PRO A 47 2.10 -17.47 7.35
CA PRO A 47 3.14 -18.41 6.98
C PRO A 47 2.51 -19.71 6.43
N GLY A 48 2.99 -20.18 5.30
CA GLY A 48 2.51 -21.44 4.73
C GLY A 48 3.20 -21.78 3.42
N LYS A 49 3.01 -23.00 2.95
CA LYS A 49 3.61 -23.48 1.70
C LYS A 49 2.87 -22.91 0.50
N LEU A 50 3.59 -22.41 -0.49
CA LEU A 50 3.00 -21.96 -1.76
C LEU A 50 2.47 -23.18 -2.52
N LEU A 51 1.16 -23.23 -2.77
CA LEU A 51 0.50 -24.27 -3.56
C LEU A 51 0.58 -23.97 -5.05
N GLN A 52 0.22 -22.74 -5.42
CA GLN A 52 0.16 -22.33 -6.83
C GLN A 52 0.51 -20.86 -6.99
N ARG A 53 1.22 -20.55 -8.08
CA ARG A 53 1.47 -19.17 -8.53
C ARG A 53 1.11 -19.07 -10.01
N PRO A 54 -0.12 -18.65 -10.34
CA PRO A 54 -0.59 -18.58 -11.72
C PRO A 54 -0.07 -17.37 -12.51
N VAL A 55 0.67 -16.45 -11.90
CA VAL A 55 1.22 -15.25 -12.55
C VAL A 55 2.74 -15.29 -12.62
N ASN A 56 3.32 -14.76 -13.70
CA ASN A 56 4.76 -14.67 -13.92
C ASN A 56 5.30 -13.25 -13.70
N LEU A 57 6.64 -13.16 -13.59
CA LEU A 57 7.32 -11.88 -13.49
C LEU A 57 7.14 -11.10 -14.80
N GLY A 58 6.66 -9.86 -14.69
CA GLY A 58 6.36 -9.00 -15.84
C GLY A 58 4.91 -9.03 -16.31
N ASP A 59 4.08 -9.92 -15.75
CA ASP A 59 2.65 -9.98 -16.12
C ASP A 59 1.89 -8.75 -15.58
N THR A 60 0.97 -8.23 -16.40
CA THR A 60 0.04 -7.19 -15.96
C THR A 60 -1.12 -7.83 -15.21
N VAL A 61 -1.34 -7.41 -13.96
CA VAL A 61 -2.37 -7.97 -13.08
C VAL A 61 -3.46 -6.95 -12.77
N ARG A 62 -4.67 -7.43 -12.51
CA ARG A 62 -5.82 -6.60 -12.12
C ARG A 62 -6.16 -6.77 -10.64
N ALA A 63 -6.85 -5.79 -10.07
CA ALA A 63 -7.35 -5.90 -8.71
C ALA A 63 -8.28 -7.12 -8.56
N GLY A 64 -8.06 -7.91 -7.50
CA GLY A 64 -8.81 -9.14 -7.24
C GLY A 64 -8.29 -10.38 -7.97
N GLN A 65 -7.27 -10.26 -8.82
CA GLN A 65 -6.66 -11.43 -9.47
C GLN A 65 -5.85 -12.26 -8.46
N LEU A 66 -6.01 -13.58 -8.53
CA LEU A 66 -5.21 -14.51 -7.74
C LEU A 66 -3.76 -14.47 -8.22
N LEU A 67 -2.85 -14.04 -7.34
CA LEU A 67 -1.41 -13.99 -7.64
C LEU A 67 -0.68 -15.23 -7.12
N ALA A 68 -1.11 -15.74 -5.96
CA ALA A 68 -0.51 -16.88 -5.31
C ALA A 68 -1.51 -17.48 -4.31
N GLN A 69 -1.53 -18.81 -4.23
CA GLN A 69 -2.32 -19.57 -3.28
C GLN A 69 -1.39 -20.26 -2.29
N ILE A 70 -1.64 -20.08 -1.01
CA ILE A 70 -0.90 -20.73 0.08
C ILE A 70 -1.75 -21.86 0.65
N ASP A 71 -1.08 -22.93 1.10
CA ASP A 71 -1.68 -23.97 1.91
C ASP A 71 -2.05 -23.42 3.29
N ALA A 72 -3.36 -23.32 3.54
CA ALA A 72 -3.93 -22.84 4.79
C ALA A 72 -4.53 -23.98 5.63
N THR A 73 -4.07 -25.23 5.42
CA THR A 73 -4.64 -26.41 6.12
C THR A 73 -4.63 -26.26 7.64
N ASP A 74 -3.54 -25.77 8.23
CA ASP A 74 -3.44 -25.57 9.68
C ASP A 74 -4.44 -24.52 10.18
N LEU A 75 -4.64 -23.43 9.44
CA LEU A 75 -5.65 -22.42 9.77
C LEU A 75 -7.06 -22.98 9.66
N LYS A 76 -7.33 -23.82 8.66
CA LYS A 76 -8.62 -24.48 8.49
C LYS A 76 -8.91 -25.42 9.66
N LEU A 77 -7.93 -26.23 10.06
CA LEU A 77 -8.04 -27.09 11.23
C LEU A 77 -8.29 -26.28 12.52
N SER A 78 -7.58 -25.15 12.68
CA SER A 78 -7.79 -24.25 13.81
C SER A 78 -9.18 -23.61 13.82
N GLN A 79 -9.68 -23.20 12.65
CA GLN A 79 -11.04 -22.69 12.48
C GLN A 79 -12.09 -23.75 12.83
N ASP A 80 -11.92 -24.98 12.33
CA ASP A 80 -12.83 -26.08 12.57
C ASP A 80 -12.88 -26.44 14.06
N ALA A 81 -11.72 -26.46 14.73
CA ALA A 81 -11.63 -26.65 16.18
C ALA A 81 -12.33 -25.52 16.95
N ALA A 82 -12.12 -24.25 16.57
CA ALA A 82 -12.78 -23.11 17.19
C ALA A 82 -14.31 -23.15 17.01
N SER A 83 -14.78 -23.56 15.81
CA SER A 83 -16.21 -23.70 15.53
C SER A 83 -16.85 -24.81 16.38
N SER A 84 -16.14 -25.92 16.59
CA SER A 84 -16.60 -27.03 17.42
C SER A 84 -16.64 -26.65 18.90
N ALA A 85 -15.66 -25.88 19.37
CA ALA A 85 -15.65 -25.33 20.73
C ALA A 85 -16.83 -24.38 20.96
N LEU A 86 -17.13 -23.52 19.98
CA LEU A 86 -18.30 -22.64 20.03
C LEU A 86 -19.60 -23.43 20.11
N ALA A 87 -19.77 -24.46 19.26
CA ALA A 87 -20.95 -25.31 19.26
C ALA A 87 -21.14 -26.02 20.61
N SER A 88 -20.05 -26.53 21.19
CA SER A 88 -20.07 -27.18 22.50
C SER A 88 -20.49 -26.21 23.61
N ALA A 89 -19.96 -24.98 23.59
CA ALA A 89 -20.33 -23.95 24.55
C ALA A 89 -21.81 -23.54 24.43
N GLN A 90 -22.33 -23.42 23.20
CA GLN A 90 -23.74 -23.14 22.94
C GLN A 90 -24.65 -24.27 23.44
N ALA A 91 -24.26 -25.53 23.25
CA ALA A 91 -25.01 -26.67 23.77
C ALA A 91 -25.02 -26.70 25.30
N ALA A 92 -23.89 -26.42 25.95
CA ALA A 92 -23.80 -26.31 27.41
C ALA A 92 -24.68 -25.19 27.97
N LEU A 93 -24.71 -24.03 27.29
CA LEU A 93 -25.61 -22.93 27.64
C LEU A 93 -27.08 -23.35 27.53
N ALA A 94 -27.48 -23.96 26.41
CA ALA A 94 -28.86 -24.40 26.19
C ALA A 94 -29.31 -25.45 27.23
N LEU A 95 -28.40 -26.35 27.63
CA LEU A 95 -28.66 -27.30 28.71
C LEU A 95 -28.86 -26.58 30.03
N SER A 96 -27.94 -25.68 30.41
CA SER A 96 -28.01 -24.93 31.66
C SER A 96 -29.27 -24.07 31.74
N GLU A 97 -29.69 -23.44 30.65
CA GLU A 97 -30.96 -22.68 30.58
C GLU A 97 -32.18 -23.58 30.78
N THR A 98 -32.15 -24.79 30.21
CA THR A 98 -33.24 -25.76 30.34
C THR A 98 -33.33 -26.30 31.78
N GLU A 99 -32.19 -26.62 32.38
CA GLU A 99 -32.10 -27.03 33.78
C GLU A 99 -32.58 -25.92 34.71
N TYR A 100 -32.14 -24.69 34.49
CA TYR A 100 -32.58 -23.53 35.27
C TYR A 100 -34.10 -23.34 35.22
N LYS A 101 -34.69 -23.42 34.01
CA LYS A 101 -36.16 -23.34 33.85
C LYS A 101 -36.88 -24.45 34.62
N ARG A 102 -36.39 -25.69 34.50
CA ARG A 102 -36.98 -26.84 35.19
C ARG A 102 -36.91 -26.71 36.72
N TYR A 103 -35.75 -26.32 37.26
CA TYR A 103 -35.60 -26.12 38.70
C TYR A 103 -36.48 -24.98 39.22
N LYS A 104 -36.60 -23.90 38.45
CA LYS A 104 -37.49 -22.80 38.78
C LYS A 104 -38.95 -23.26 38.86
N GLU A 105 -39.43 -23.98 37.84
CA GLU A 105 -40.81 -24.53 37.83
C GLU A 105 -41.06 -25.48 39.01
N LEU A 106 -40.11 -26.35 39.34
CA LEU A 106 -40.23 -27.29 40.46
C LEU A 106 -40.24 -26.57 41.82
N CYS A 107 -39.44 -25.51 41.99
CA CYS A 107 -39.48 -24.66 43.18
C CYS A 107 -40.80 -23.91 43.30
N ASP A 108 -41.31 -23.33 42.20
CA ASP A 108 -42.58 -22.60 42.18
C ASP A 108 -43.77 -23.51 42.53
N GLN A 109 -43.68 -24.81 42.19
CA GLN A 109 -44.68 -25.82 42.54
C GLN A 109 -44.52 -26.41 43.95
N GLY A 110 -43.50 -26.01 44.71
CA GLY A 110 -43.27 -26.47 46.09
C GLY A 110 -42.78 -27.92 46.23
N PHE A 111 -42.38 -28.58 45.14
CA PHE A 111 -41.91 -29.97 45.16
C PHE A 111 -40.45 -30.12 45.62
N ILE A 112 -39.68 -29.03 45.65
CA ILE A 112 -38.31 -28.98 46.13
C ILE A 112 -38.11 -27.76 47.03
N SER A 113 -37.35 -27.94 48.12
CA SER A 113 -37.03 -26.84 49.04
C SER A 113 -36.07 -25.89 48.37
N ALA A 114 -36.42 -24.60 48.33
CA ALA A 114 -35.43 -23.55 48.16
C ALA A 114 -34.45 -23.65 49.34
N LEU A 115 -33.15 -23.74 49.04
CA LEU A 115 -32.11 -23.49 50.04
C LEU A 115 -32.13 -22.01 50.43
#